data_AF-A0A9L0RQV7-F1
#
_entry.id   AF-A0A9L0RQV7-F1
#
_cell.length_a   1.000
_cell.length_b   1.000
_cell.length_c   1.000
_cell.angle_alpha   90.00
_cell.angle_beta   90.00
_cell.angle_gamma   90.00
#
_symmetry.space_group_name_H-M   'P 1'
#
loop_
_entity.id
_entity.type
_entity.pdbx_description
1 polymer ?
#
loop_
_entity_poly.entity_id
_entity_poly.type
_entity_poly.pdbx_seq_one_letter_code
_entity_poly.pdbx_strand_id
1 'polypeptide(L)'
;MAHLKRLVKLHLKRHYHKKFWKLGAVIFFFIIFLILMQREVSVQYSKEESKLERSMKNKNKMFDLMLEAVNNIKDAMPKMQIRAPVRQNIDAGERPCLQGYYTAAELKPVLDRPPQDSKAPGASGKAFKTTNLSIEEQKEKERGEAKHCFNAFASDRISLHRDLGPDTRPPECIEQKFKRCPPLPTTSVIIVFHNEAWSTLLRTVHSVLYSSPAILLKEIILVDDASVDGECFYGWLEPLLARIAENYTAVVSPDIASIDMNTFEFNKPSPYGSNHNRGNFDWSLSFGWESLPDHERQRRKDETYPIKTPTFAGGLFSISKEYFEYIGTYDEEMEIWGGENIEMSFRVWQCGGQLEIMPCSVVGHVFRSKSPHSFPKGTQVIARNQVRLAEVWMDEYKEIFYRRNTDAAKIVKQKSFGDLSKRFAIKHRLQCKNFTWYLNNIYPEVYVPDLNPVISGYIKSFGQSLCLDVGENNQGGKPLILYTCHGLGGNQYFEYSAQHEIRHNIQKELCLHAAQGLVQLKACTYKGHKTVATGEQIWEIQKDQLLYNPFLQMCLTANGEHPSLVSCNPSDPLQKWIFSQND
;
A
#
# COMPACT_ATOMS: atom_id res chain seq x y z
N MET A 1 83.76 -41.57 -43.48
CA MET A 1 82.45 -41.44 -42.79
C MET A 1 82.46 -40.52 -41.53
N ALA A 2 83.53 -39.77 -41.23
CA ALA A 2 83.61 -38.91 -40.03
C ALA A 2 83.15 -37.44 -40.22
N HIS A 3 83.22 -36.90 -41.45
CA HIS A 3 82.92 -35.48 -41.69
C HIS A 3 81.43 -35.10 -41.60
N LEU A 4 80.52 -35.99 -42.03
CA LEU A 4 79.08 -35.70 -42.07
C LEU A 4 78.46 -35.56 -40.67
N LYS A 5 78.93 -36.35 -39.69
CA LYS A 5 78.44 -36.30 -38.29
C LYS A 5 78.88 -35.03 -37.53
N ARG A 6 79.94 -34.32 -37.98
CA ARG A 6 80.45 -33.11 -37.32
C ARG A 6 79.67 -31.85 -37.71
N LEU A 7 79.24 -31.75 -38.98
CA LEU A 7 78.43 -30.63 -39.50
C LEU A 7 77.02 -30.57 -38.88
N VAL A 8 76.34 -31.72 -38.76
CA VAL A 8 74.98 -31.79 -38.18
C VAL A 8 74.97 -31.33 -36.71
N LYS A 9 75.97 -31.74 -35.90
CA LYS A 9 76.09 -31.31 -34.49
C LYS A 9 76.31 -29.79 -34.33
N LEU A 10 77.02 -29.16 -35.25
CA LEU A 10 77.24 -27.70 -35.23
C LEU A 10 75.99 -26.91 -35.64
N HIS A 11 75.20 -27.40 -36.59
CA HIS A 11 73.97 -26.72 -37.03
C HIS A 11 72.87 -26.77 -35.97
N LEU A 12 72.62 -27.93 -35.34
CA LEU A 12 71.64 -28.03 -34.24
C LEU A 12 72.00 -27.14 -33.04
N LYS A 13 73.28 -27.07 -32.65
CA LYS A 13 73.70 -26.27 -31.50
C LYS A 13 73.50 -24.76 -31.73
N ARG A 14 73.72 -24.26 -32.96
CA ARG A 14 73.44 -22.87 -33.35
C ARG A 14 71.93 -22.55 -33.41
N HIS A 15 71.11 -23.51 -33.84
CA HIS A 15 69.66 -23.30 -33.97
C HIS A 15 68.93 -23.28 -32.61
N TYR A 16 69.34 -24.12 -31.65
CA TYR A 16 68.81 -24.09 -30.29
C TYR A 16 69.17 -22.79 -29.54
N HIS A 17 70.41 -22.32 -29.68
CA HIS A 17 70.87 -21.10 -29.00
C HIS A 17 70.09 -19.86 -29.43
N LYS A 18 69.72 -19.74 -30.72
CA LYS A 18 68.88 -18.64 -31.23
C LYS A 18 67.42 -18.71 -30.74
N LYS A 19 66.86 -19.90 -30.47
CA LYS A 19 65.50 -20.03 -29.91
C LYS A 19 65.46 -19.63 -28.42
N PHE A 20 66.42 -20.10 -27.63
CA PHE A 20 66.51 -19.73 -26.20
C PHE A 20 66.71 -18.22 -25.98
N TRP A 21 67.55 -17.57 -26.78
CA TRP A 21 67.78 -16.12 -26.64
C TRP A 21 66.53 -15.29 -26.98
N LYS A 22 65.74 -15.70 -27.97
CA LYS A 22 64.45 -15.05 -28.28
C LYS A 22 63.41 -15.25 -27.18
N LEU A 23 63.33 -16.45 -26.58
CA LEU A 23 62.39 -16.71 -25.49
C LEU A 23 62.76 -15.91 -24.22
N GLY A 24 64.05 -15.85 -23.88
CA GLY A 24 64.54 -15.05 -22.76
C GLY A 24 64.27 -13.56 -22.92
N ALA A 25 64.43 -13.01 -24.13
CA ALA A 25 64.11 -11.61 -24.42
C ALA A 25 62.61 -11.30 -24.24
N VAL A 26 61.72 -12.17 -24.71
CA VAL A 26 60.26 -12.00 -24.55
C VAL A 26 59.85 -12.02 -23.07
N ILE A 27 60.40 -12.96 -22.28
CA ILE A 27 60.15 -13.02 -20.83
C ILE A 27 60.66 -11.75 -20.13
N PHE A 28 61.85 -11.26 -20.49
CA PHE A 28 62.42 -10.04 -19.92
C PHE A 28 61.56 -8.80 -20.19
N PHE A 29 61.08 -8.60 -21.42
CA PHE A 29 60.16 -7.51 -21.74
C PHE A 29 58.80 -7.65 -21.05
N PHE A 30 58.28 -8.88 -20.89
CA PHE A 30 57.04 -9.12 -20.16
C PHE A 30 57.15 -8.80 -18.67
N ILE A 31 58.28 -9.14 -18.03
CA ILE A 31 58.55 -8.77 -16.63
C ILE A 31 58.68 -7.25 -16.47
N ILE A 32 59.37 -6.56 -17.37
CA ILE A 32 59.45 -5.09 -17.36
C ILE A 32 58.05 -4.47 -17.53
N PHE A 33 57.24 -4.99 -18.43
CA PHE A 33 55.85 -4.53 -18.62
C PHE A 33 55.00 -4.71 -17.35
N LEU A 34 55.10 -5.86 -16.68
CA LEU A 34 54.41 -6.09 -15.40
C LEU A 34 54.88 -5.14 -14.29
N ILE A 35 56.18 -4.85 -14.21
CA ILE A 35 56.74 -3.89 -13.24
C ILE A 35 56.24 -2.46 -13.54
N LEU A 36 56.14 -2.06 -14.81
CA LEU A 36 55.60 -0.76 -15.20
C LEU A 36 54.09 -0.68 -14.86
N MET A 37 53.31 -1.71 -15.17
CA MET A 37 51.89 -1.79 -14.80
C MET A 37 51.67 -1.74 -13.27
N GLN A 38 52.45 -2.47 -12.47
CA GLN A 38 52.38 -2.35 -11.00
C GLN A 38 52.76 -0.94 -10.51
N ARG A 39 53.70 -0.27 -11.19
CA ARG A 39 54.11 1.10 -10.84
C ARG A 39 53.04 2.13 -11.19
N GLU A 40 52.35 2.00 -12.32
CA GLU A 40 51.20 2.85 -12.65
C GLU A 40 50.04 2.63 -11.69
N VAL A 41 49.68 1.37 -11.40
CA VAL A 41 48.61 1.04 -10.43
C VAL A 41 48.91 1.58 -9.03
N SER A 42 50.14 1.42 -8.53
CA SER A 42 50.52 1.93 -7.21
C SER A 42 50.61 3.46 -7.14
N VAL A 43 51.07 4.14 -8.20
CA VAL A 43 51.03 5.61 -8.29
C VAL A 43 49.58 6.11 -8.37
N GLN A 44 48.69 5.40 -9.05
CA GLN A 44 47.28 5.75 -9.16
C GLN A 44 46.55 5.54 -7.83
N TYR A 45 46.79 4.42 -7.14
CA TYR A 45 46.26 4.15 -5.80
C TYR A 45 46.71 5.20 -4.77
N SER A 46 47.99 5.56 -4.76
CA SER A 46 48.51 6.63 -3.88
C SER A 46 47.89 8.00 -4.18
N LYS A 47 47.60 8.29 -5.46
CA LYS A 47 46.88 9.51 -5.87
C LYS A 47 45.41 9.50 -5.45
N GLU A 48 44.75 8.35 -5.47
CA GLU A 48 43.37 8.21 -5.02
C GLU A 48 43.27 8.25 -3.49
N GLU A 49 44.14 7.55 -2.77
CA GLU A 49 44.20 7.54 -1.31
C GLU A 49 44.50 8.94 -0.74
N SER A 50 45.48 9.65 -1.28
CA SER A 50 45.77 11.04 -0.86
C SER A 50 44.68 12.05 -1.25
N LYS A 51 43.84 11.75 -2.26
CA LYS A 51 42.66 12.53 -2.64
C LYS A 51 41.45 12.18 -1.77
N LEU A 52 41.33 10.92 -1.36
CA LEU A 52 40.34 10.40 -0.41
C LEU A 52 40.61 10.97 0.99
N GLU A 53 41.85 10.95 1.48
CA GLU A 53 42.25 11.57 2.74
C GLU A 53 41.96 13.08 2.77
N ARG A 54 42.26 13.81 1.68
CA ARG A 54 41.93 15.25 1.59
C ARG A 54 40.42 15.46 1.55
N SER A 55 39.67 14.60 0.87
CA SER A 55 38.20 14.63 0.85
C SER A 55 37.62 14.31 2.23
N MET A 56 38.17 13.35 2.96
CA MET A 56 37.79 13.00 4.33
C MET A 56 38.18 14.08 5.34
N LYS A 57 39.36 14.69 5.25
CA LYS A 57 39.74 15.84 6.10
C LYS A 57 38.86 17.06 5.83
N ASN A 58 38.53 17.35 4.57
CA ASN A 58 37.62 18.44 4.24
C ASN A 58 36.16 18.14 4.65
N LYS A 59 35.70 16.89 4.47
CA LYS A 59 34.38 16.45 4.95
C LYS A 59 34.30 16.50 6.47
N ASN A 60 35.28 15.95 7.20
CA ASN A 60 35.32 16.00 8.65
C ASN A 60 35.39 17.44 9.14
N LYS A 61 36.24 18.30 8.57
CA LYS A 61 36.29 19.73 8.94
C LYS A 61 34.97 20.47 8.65
N MET A 62 34.24 20.09 7.59
CA MET A 62 32.90 20.59 7.32
C MET A 62 31.85 19.98 8.26
N PHE A 63 32.01 18.72 8.68
CA PHE A 63 31.17 18.03 9.65
C PHE A 63 31.37 18.61 11.06
N ASP A 64 32.59 18.95 11.44
CA ASP A 64 32.96 19.62 12.69
C ASP A 64 32.38 21.04 12.72
N LEU A 65 32.54 21.81 11.63
CA LEU A 65 31.87 23.12 11.49
C LEU A 65 30.34 23.01 11.50
N MET A 66 29.77 21.95 10.94
CA MET A 66 28.33 21.69 11.01
C MET A 66 27.90 21.23 12.41
N LEU A 67 28.68 20.41 13.13
CA LEU A 67 28.40 20.04 14.52
C LEU A 67 28.56 21.23 15.46
N GLU A 68 29.54 22.09 15.24
CA GLU A 68 29.76 23.31 16.02
C GLU A 68 28.62 24.31 15.75
N ALA A 69 28.17 24.46 14.50
CA ALA A 69 26.96 25.21 14.17
C ALA A 69 25.68 24.57 14.79
N VAL A 70 25.52 23.25 14.72
CA VAL A 70 24.37 22.53 15.29
C VAL A 70 24.36 22.57 16.82
N ASN A 71 25.51 22.51 17.49
CA ASN A 71 25.63 22.63 18.94
C ASN A 71 25.36 24.08 19.39
N ASN A 72 25.91 25.08 18.69
CA ASN A 72 25.56 26.49 18.93
C ASN A 72 24.06 26.75 18.69
N ILE A 73 23.43 26.09 17.71
CA ILE A 73 21.96 26.12 17.52
C ILE A 73 21.25 25.36 18.63
N LYS A 74 21.80 24.27 19.17
CA LYS A 74 21.19 23.48 20.25
C LYS A 74 21.16 24.24 21.58
N ASP A 75 22.18 25.05 21.84
CA ASP A 75 22.25 25.94 23.00
C ASP A 75 21.51 27.28 22.78
N ALA A 76 21.28 27.68 21.52
CA ALA A 76 20.46 28.84 21.14
C ALA A 76 18.99 28.52 20.85
N MET A 77 18.59 27.24 20.78
CA MET A 77 17.20 26.82 20.63
C MET A 77 16.47 27.02 21.97
N PRO A 78 15.54 27.97 22.10
CA PRO A 78 14.57 27.88 23.18
C PRO A 78 13.82 26.55 23.02
N LYS A 79 13.50 25.88 24.14
CA LYS A 79 12.64 24.69 24.12
C LYS A 79 11.27 25.10 23.55
N MET A 80 11.09 24.99 22.23
CA MET A 80 9.84 25.27 21.53
C MET A 80 8.81 24.15 21.76
N GLN A 81 8.46 23.94 23.03
CA GLN A 81 7.05 23.73 23.31
C GLN A 81 6.35 25.03 22.95
N ILE A 82 5.69 25.08 21.79
CA ILE A 82 4.67 26.10 21.53
C ILE A 82 3.52 25.77 22.48
N ARG A 83 3.65 26.19 23.73
CA ARG A 83 2.55 26.16 24.69
C ARG A 83 1.54 27.16 24.17
N ALA A 84 0.35 26.67 23.83
CA ALA A 84 -0.82 27.53 23.70
C ALA A 84 -0.91 28.45 24.93
N PRO A 85 -1.39 29.70 24.78
CA PRO A 85 -1.49 30.63 25.90
C PRO A 85 -2.22 29.96 27.06
N VAL A 86 -1.65 30.05 28.26
CA VAL A 86 -2.18 29.40 29.46
C VAL A 86 -3.58 29.94 29.74
N ARG A 87 -4.60 29.20 29.27
CA ARG A 87 -5.96 29.41 29.75
C ARG A 87 -5.99 29.00 31.21
N GLN A 88 -6.59 29.86 32.03
CA GLN A 88 -6.98 29.50 33.39
C GLN A 88 -7.76 28.18 33.34
N ASN A 89 -7.56 27.32 34.33
CA ASN A 89 -8.38 26.13 34.52
C ASN A 89 -9.82 26.59 34.77
N ILE A 90 -10.62 26.63 33.71
CA ILE A 90 -12.06 26.57 33.82
C ILE A 90 -12.35 25.09 34.01
N ASP A 91 -12.82 24.72 35.20
CA ASP A 91 -13.23 23.37 35.53
C ASP A 91 -14.17 22.79 34.47
N ALA A 92 -14.23 21.46 34.39
CA ALA A 92 -15.15 20.74 33.52
C ALA A 92 -16.61 20.79 34.02
N GLY A 93 -17.06 21.97 34.47
CA GLY A 93 -18.47 22.30 34.62
C GLY A 93 -19.15 22.37 33.25
N GLU A 94 -20.42 21.99 33.22
CA GLU A 94 -21.25 21.88 32.02
C GLU A 94 -21.08 23.08 31.08
N ARG A 95 -20.49 22.88 29.89
CA ARG A 95 -20.49 23.91 28.85
C ARG A 95 -21.95 24.18 28.49
N PRO A 96 -22.48 25.40 28.68
CA PRO A 96 -23.88 25.67 28.43
C PRO A 96 -24.23 25.37 26.96
N CYS A 97 -25.28 24.59 26.75
CA CYS A 97 -25.86 24.24 25.45
C CYS A 97 -26.38 25.53 24.77
N LEU A 98 -25.49 26.25 24.10
CA LEU A 98 -25.83 27.48 23.39
C LEU A 98 -26.75 27.15 22.21
N GLN A 99 -27.75 28.01 21.99
CA GLN A 99 -28.70 27.83 20.90
C GLN A 99 -28.16 28.39 19.57
N GLY A 100 -28.76 27.92 18.47
CA GLY A 100 -28.39 28.32 17.11
C GLY A 100 -27.10 27.68 16.58
N TYR A 101 -26.47 28.37 15.63
CA TYR A 101 -25.36 27.86 14.83
C TYR A 101 -24.11 28.73 15.01
N TYR A 102 -22.92 28.13 14.90
CA TYR A 102 -21.65 28.86 14.86
C TYR A 102 -21.60 29.81 13.66
N THR A 103 -21.09 31.03 13.88
CA THR A 103 -20.83 32.03 12.84
C THR A 103 -19.46 31.80 12.18
N ALA A 104 -19.26 32.36 10.98
CA ALA A 104 -17.97 32.33 10.30
C ALA A 104 -16.85 33.03 11.12
N ALA A 105 -17.20 34.00 11.98
CA ALA A 105 -16.24 34.66 12.86
C ALA A 105 -15.80 33.75 14.04
N GLU A 106 -16.70 32.92 14.58
CA GLU A 106 -16.35 31.90 15.58
C GLU A 106 -15.51 30.76 14.98
N LEU A 107 -15.75 30.44 13.70
CA LEU A 107 -15.04 29.37 12.97
C LEU A 107 -13.77 29.86 12.24
N LYS A 108 -13.24 31.05 12.59
CA LYS A 108 -11.99 31.54 12.00
C LYS A 108 -10.82 30.57 12.28
N PRO A 109 -9.93 30.29 11.31
CA PRO A 109 -8.77 29.40 11.52
C PRO A 109 -7.77 29.94 12.54
N VAL A 110 -6.89 29.06 13.03
CA VAL A 110 -5.81 29.42 13.99
C VAL A 110 -4.84 30.45 13.41
N LEU A 111 -4.50 30.33 12.13
CA LEU A 111 -3.68 31.30 11.39
C LEU A 111 -4.41 31.75 10.13
N ASP A 112 -4.27 33.04 9.80
CA ASP A 112 -4.63 33.54 8.47
C ASP A 112 -3.56 33.12 7.45
N ARG A 113 -3.97 32.57 6.31
CA ARG A 113 -3.06 32.19 5.23
C ARG A 113 -2.43 33.45 4.60
N PRO A 114 -1.09 33.53 4.45
CA PRO A 114 -0.45 34.69 3.81
C PRO A 114 -0.85 34.80 2.33
N PRO A 115 -0.74 35.99 1.70
CA PRO A 115 -0.97 36.17 0.27
C PRO A 115 -0.14 35.20 -0.57
N GLN A 116 -0.76 34.57 -1.57
CA GLN A 116 -0.10 33.62 -2.48
C GLN A 116 0.13 34.26 -3.87
N ASP A 117 1.27 33.95 -4.50
CA ASP A 117 1.48 34.29 -5.91
C ASP A 117 0.80 33.24 -6.80
N SER A 118 -0.19 33.68 -7.56
CA SER A 118 -0.93 32.88 -8.54
C SER A 118 -0.08 32.24 -9.65
N LYS A 119 1.17 32.69 -9.84
CA LYS A 119 2.15 32.17 -10.79
C LYS A 119 3.21 31.26 -10.16
N ALA A 120 3.25 31.12 -8.83
CA ALA A 120 4.23 30.28 -8.16
C ALA A 120 4.05 28.78 -8.50
N PRO A 121 5.11 27.96 -8.40
CA PRO A 121 5.02 26.52 -8.56
C PRO A 121 3.96 25.91 -7.63
N GLY A 122 3.06 25.11 -8.20
CA GLY A 122 2.00 24.44 -7.44
C GLY A 122 0.87 25.34 -6.91
N ALA A 123 0.83 26.64 -7.27
CA ALA A 123 -0.17 27.59 -6.80
C ALA A 123 -1.61 27.14 -7.10
N SER A 124 -2.52 27.34 -6.14
CA SER A 124 -3.91 26.88 -6.21
C SER A 124 -4.09 25.38 -6.48
N GLY A 125 -3.11 24.53 -6.10
CA GLY A 125 -3.14 23.08 -6.27
C GLY A 125 -2.85 22.57 -7.70
N LYS A 126 -2.40 23.43 -8.62
CA LYS A 126 -2.11 23.06 -10.02
C LYS A 126 -0.85 22.19 -10.15
N ALA A 127 -0.77 21.35 -11.19
CA ALA A 127 0.43 20.58 -11.51
C ALA A 127 1.70 21.44 -11.68
N PHE A 128 2.77 21.11 -10.95
CA PHE A 128 4.12 21.65 -11.21
C PHE A 128 4.92 20.67 -12.09
N LYS A 129 5.09 21.02 -13.37
CA LYS A 129 5.85 20.21 -14.34
C LYS A 129 7.34 20.56 -14.28
N THR A 130 8.15 19.67 -13.70
CA THR A 130 9.61 19.81 -13.60
C THR A 130 10.31 19.42 -14.92
N THR A 131 10.19 20.26 -15.95
CA THR A 131 10.84 20.04 -17.26
C THR A 131 12.03 20.98 -17.48
N ASN A 132 12.97 20.60 -18.35
CA ASN A 132 14.18 21.36 -18.68
C ASN A 132 15.12 21.60 -17.48
N LEU A 133 15.22 20.60 -16.59
CA LEU A 133 16.14 20.64 -15.45
C LEU A 133 17.61 20.58 -15.91
N SER A 134 18.49 21.27 -15.19
CA SER A 134 19.93 21.08 -15.32
C SER A 134 20.37 19.68 -14.83
N ILE A 135 21.59 19.27 -15.17
CA ILE A 135 22.14 17.97 -14.76
C ILE A 135 22.21 17.83 -13.22
N GLU A 136 22.37 18.94 -12.50
CA GLU A 136 22.43 18.94 -11.04
C GLU A 136 21.03 18.83 -10.42
N GLU A 137 20.05 19.58 -10.95
CA GLU A 137 18.64 19.51 -10.54
C GLU A 137 18.01 18.14 -10.85
N GLN A 138 18.35 17.54 -12.00
CA GLN A 138 17.92 16.19 -12.35
C GLN A 138 18.42 15.16 -11.33
N LYS A 139 19.69 15.28 -10.88
CA LYS A 139 20.25 14.44 -9.80
C LYS A 139 19.69 14.78 -8.41
N GLU A 140 19.19 15.99 -8.17
CA GLU A 140 18.46 16.35 -6.96
C GLU A 140 17.09 15.65 -6.95
N LYS A 141 16.36 15.74 -8.05
CA LYS A 141 15.08 15.04 -8.26
C LYS A 141 15.19 13.53 -8.08
N GLU A 142 16.12 12.88 -8.79
CA GLU A 142 16.34 11.43 -8.71
C GLU A 142 16.68 10.96 -7.29
N ARG A 143 17.47 11.74 -6.54
CA ARG A 143 17.76 11.45 -5.11
C ARG A 143 16.52 11.62 -4.23
N GLY A 144 15.68 12.63 -4.50
CA GLY A 144 14.42 12.84 -3.81
C GLY A 144 13.46 11.66 -4.03
N GLU A 145 13.25 11.27 -5.28
CA GLU A 145 12.41 10.14 -5.68
C GLU A 145 12.91 8.82 -5.09
N ALA A 146 14.22 8.57 -5.12
CA ALA A 146 14.82 7.37 -4.53
C ALA A 146 14.70 7.31 -2.99
N LYS A 147 14.71 8.46 -2.30
CA LYS A 147 14.63 8.53 -0.83
C LYS A 147 13.20 8.53 -0.28
N HIS A 148 12.28 9.24 -0.95
CA HIS A 148 10.94 9.52 -0.43
C HIS A 148 9.82 8.78 -1.20
N CYS A 149 10.14 8.17 -2.35
CA CYS A 149 9.20 7.54 -3.28
C CYS A 149 8.16 8.51 -3.91
N PHE A 150 8.49 9.81 -3.93
CA PHE A 150 7.77 10.87 -4.64
C PHE A 150 8.75 12.00 -5.07
N ASN A 151 8.31 12.91 -5.93
CA ASN A 151 9.13 14.02 -6.45
C ASN A 151 9.36 15.12 -5.38
N ALA A 152 10.23 14.86 -4.41
CA ALA A 152 10.56 15.82 -3.35
C ALA A 152 11.12 17.15 -3.89
N PHE A 153 11.85 17.12 -5.02
CA PHE A 153 12.33 18.32 -5.71
C PHE A 153 11.19 19.29 -6.09
N ALA A 154 10.05 18.76 -6.51
CA ALA A 154 8.84 19.56 -6.75
C ALA A 154 8.27 20.10 -5.45
N SER A 155 8.12 19.26 -4.41
CA SER A 155 7.62 19.69 -3.10
C SER A 155 8.45 20.82 -2.50
N ASP A 156 9.78 20.74 -2.56
CA ASP A 156 10.69 21.74 -1.98
C ASP A 156 10.60 23.12 -2.66
N ARG A 157 10.02 23.18 -3.87
CA ARG A 157 9.81 24.41 -4.66
C ARG A 157 8.36 24.89 -4.64
N ILE A 158 7.45 24.18 -3.97
CA ILE A 158 6.04 24.55 -3.79
C ILE A 158 5.86 25.18 -2.41
N SER A 159 5.13 26.29 -2.34
CA SER A 159 4.84 27.03 -1.10
C SER A 159 4.33 26.10 0.03
N LEU A 160 4.88 26.24 1.24
CA LEU A 160 4.36 25.62 2.47
C LEU A 160 2.97 26.16 2.85
N HIS A 161 2.56 27.27 2.26
CA HIS A 161 1.35 28.01 2.59
C HIS A 161 0.35 28.04 1.42
N ARG A 162 0.55 27.18 0.39
CA ARG A 162 -0.24 27.22 -0.85
C ARG A 162 -1.73 27.15 -0.55
N ASP A 163 -2.50 27.94 -1.30
CA ASP A 163 -3.94 27.73 -1.40
C ASP A 163 -4.24 26.56 -2.34
N LEU A 164 -5.47 26.05 -2.25
CA LEU A 164 -6.00 25.02 -3.15
C LEU A 164 -7.02 25.60 -4.14
N GLY A 165 -6.94 26.90 -4.43
CA GLY A 165 -7.86 27.64 -5.28
C GLY A 165 -9.20 27.92 -4.60
N PRO A 166 -10.29 28.14 -5.38
CA PRO A 166 -11.64 28.25 -4.83
C PRO A 166 -12.10 26.91 -4.24
N ASP A 167 -13.06 26.97 -3.31
CA ASP A 167 -13.76 25.79 -2.81
C ASP A 167 -14.67 25.23 -3.92
N THR A 168 -14.46 23.97 -4.29
CA THR A 168 -15.20 23.26 -5.35
C THR A 168 -16.04 22.11 -4.80
N ARG A 169 -16.23 22.04 -3.49
CA ARG A 169 -17.14 21.07 -2.86
C ARG A 169 -18.59 21.32 -3.32
N PRO A 170 -19.48 20.31 -3.19
CA PRO A 170 -20.92 20.47 -3.36
C PRO A 170 -21.46 21.69 -2.57
N PRO A 171 -22.40 22.48 -3.12
CA PRO A 171 -22.89 23.71 -2.47
C PRO A 171 -23.38 23.49 -1.03
N GLU A 172 -24.04 22.37 -0.75
CA GLU A 172 -24.51 22.00 0.60
C GLU A 172 -23.38 21.87 1.62
N CYS A 173 -22.17 21.48 1.20
CA CYS A 173 -20.99 21.40 2.07
C CYS A 173 -20.40 22.79 2.38
N ILE A 174 -20.49 23.74 1.44
CA ILE A 174 -20.03 25.12 1.62
C ILE A 174 -21.04 25.89 2.48
N GLU A 175 -22.34 25.62 2.28
CA GLU A 175 -23.43 26.27 2.98
C GLU A 175 -23.71 25.66 4.37
N GLN A 176 -23.19 24.46 4.67
CA GLN A 176 -23.41 23.73 5.93
C GLN A 176 -23.24 24.61 7.17
N LYS A 177 -24.16 24.45 8.15
CA LYS A 177 -24.14 25.18 9.42
C LYS A 177 -24.08 24.19 10.58
N PHE A 178 -23.12 24.40 11.47
CA PHE A 178 -22.91 23.55 12.64
C PHE A 178 -23.64 24.12 13.85
N LYS A 179 -24.48 23.30 14.50
CA LYS A 179 -25.21 23.69 15.71
C LYS A 179 -24.24 23.89 16.86
N ARG A 180 -24.53 24.83 17.76
CA ARG A 180 -23.78 25.00 19.03
C ARG A 180 -24.18 23.99 20.12
N CYS A 181 -25.21 23.17 19.87
CA CYS A 181 -25.65 22.11 20.78
C CYS A 181 -26.08 20.84 20.00
N PRO A 182 -25.48 19.66 20.29
CA PRO A 182 -24.28 19.48 21.13
C PRO A 182 -23.11 20.33 20.59
N PRO A 183 -22.26 20.89 21.47
CA PRO A 183 -21.16 21.75 21.04
C PRO A 183 -20.12 20.94 20.26
N LEU A 184 -19.49 21.55 19.27
CA LEU A 184 -18.37 20.91 18.56
C LEU A 184 -17.24 20.59 19.55
N PRO A 185 -16.74 19.35 19.61
CA PRO A 185 -15.64 18.98 20.49
C PRO A 185 -14.34 19.65 20.04
N THR A 186 -13.41 19.83 20.98
CA THR A 186 -12.03 20.19 20.63
C THR A 186 -11.24 18.95 20.24
N THR A 187 -10.35 19.06 19.25
CA THR A 187 -9.50 17.97 18.77
C THR A 187 -8.01 18.20 19.07
N SER A 188 -7.28 17.11 19.28
CA SER A 188 -5.82 17.07 19.29
C SER A 188 -5.38 16.36 18.01
N VAL A 189 -4.79 17.09 17.05
CA VAL A 189 -4.38 16.51 15.76
C VAL A 189 -3.06 15.79 15.96
N ILE A 190 -3.05 14.46 15.79
CA ILE A 190 -1.84 13.63 15.91
C ILE A 190 -1.31 13.35 14.50
N ILE A 191 -0.06 13.70 14.24
CA ILE A 191 0.62 13.45 12.96
C ILE A 191 1.86 12.59 13.24
N VAL A 192 1.92 11.43 12.62
CA VAL A 192 3.00 10.45 12.78
C VAL A 192 3.91 10.49 11.53
N PHE A 193 5.23 10.70 11.65
CA PHE A 193 6.15 10.96 10.52
C PHE A 193 7.51 10.20 10.59
N HIS A 194 8.05 9.69 9.46
CA HIS A 194 9.39 9.08 9.29
C HIS A 194 10.10 9.83 8.19
N ASN A 195 11.38 10.18 8.38
CA ASN A 195 12.29 10.49 7.27
C ASN A 195 11.71 11.47 6.22
N GLU A 196 10.75 12.29 6.65
CA GLU A 196 9.77 12.85 5.73
C GLU A 196 10.39 14.02 4.98
N ALA A 197 9.86 14.38 3.81
CA ALA A 197 10.34 15.61 3.19
C ALA A 197 9.95 16.78 4.10
N TRP A 198 10.93 17.60 4.49
CA TRP A 198 10.70 18.73 5.40
C TRP A 198 9.61 19.67 4.86
N SER A 199 9.56 19.82 3.53
CA SER A 199 8.54 20.59 2.83
C SER A 199 7.13 20.00 2.92
N THR A 200 6.96 18.67 2.91
CA THR A 200 5.63 18.05 3.01
C THR A 200 5.12 18.01 4.45
N LEU A 201 5.97 17.64 5.42
CA LEU A 201 5.62 17.68 6.85
C LEU A 201 5.21 19.08 7.30
N LEU A 202 6.02 20.11 7.00
CA LEU A 202 5.65 21.48 7.36
C LEU A 202 4.43 21.99 6.60
N ARG A 203 4.22 21.60 5.32
CA ARG A 203 3.00 21.94 4.59
C ARG A 203 1.77 21.29 5.21
N THR A 204 1.89 20.07 5.75
CA THR A 204 0.81 19.42 6.52
C THR A 204 0.47 20.23 7.78
N VAL A 205 1.47 20.59 8.60
CA VAL A 205 1.27 21.41 9.81
C VAL A 205 0.67 22.77 9.49
N HIS A 206 1.21 23.49 8.51
CA HIS A 206 0.67 24.77 8.06
C HIS A 206 -0.76 24.63 7.50
N SER A 207 -1.04 23.58 6.73
CA SER A 207 -2.37 23.31 6.20
C SER A 207 -3.40 23.12 7.31
N VAL A 208 -3.08 22.34 8.35
CA VAL A 208 -3.92 22.20 9.56
C VAL A 208 -4.17 23.56 10.22
N LEU A 209 -3.13 24.38 10.42
CA LEU A 209 -3.26 25.70 11.07
C LEU A 209 -4.08 26.72 10.25
N TYR A 210 -4.02 26.66 8.91
CA TYR A 210 -4.77 27.55 8.01
C TYR A 210 -6.20 27.08 7.73
N SER A 211 -6.55 25.84 8.06
CA SER A 211 -7.87 25.24 7.74
C SER A 211 -8.71 24.82 8.95
N SER A 212 -8.11 24.70 10.14
CA SER A 212 -8.80 24.28 11.36
C SER A 212 -9.27 25.48 12.18
N PRO A 213 -10.57 25.59 12.54
CA PRO A 213 -11.07 26.65 13.39
C PRO A 213 -10.37 26.74 14.76
N ALA A 214 -10.03 27.95 15.19
CA ALA A 214 -9.24 28.19 16.39
C ALA A 214 -9.91 27.76 17.70
N ILE A 215 -11.25 27.66 17.71
CA ILE A 215 -12.00 27.16 18.87
C ILE A 215 -12.02 25.62 18.95
N LEU A 216 -11.64 24.92 17.88
CA LEU A 216 -11.69 23.46 17.77
C LEU A 216 -10.30 22.81 17.88
N LEU A 217 -9.27 23.41 17.28
CA LEU A 217 -7.90 22.87 17.36
C LEU A 217 -7.29 23.16 18.74
N LYS A 218 -7.16 22.13 19.58
CA LYS A 218 -6.54 22.23 20.91
C LYS A 218 -5.01 22.24 20.82
N GLU A 219 -4.46 21.33 20.02
CA GLU A 219 -3.02 21.09 19.88
C GLU A 219 -2.73 20.28 18.60
N ILE A 220 -1.50 20.39 18.08
CA ILE A 220 -0.94 19.49 17.08
C ILE A 220 0.18 18.71 17.76
N ILE A 221 0.07 17.38 17.79
CA ILE A 221 1.06 16.48 18.36
C ILE A 221 1.81 15.83 17.19
N LEU A 222 3.07 16.25 17.01
CA LEU A 222 3.98 15.62 16.06
C LEU A 222 4.67 14.44 16.76
N VAL A 223 4.48 13.23 16.23
CA VAL A 223 5.11 11.99 16.70
C VAL A 223 6.08 11.51 15.62
N ASP A 224 7.37 11.48 15.94
CA ASP A 224 8.43 11.01 15.03
C ASP A 224 8.45 9.47 15.02
N ASP A 225 7.44 8.85 14.37
CA ASP A 225 7.27 7.38 14.22
C ASP A 225 6.49 6.91 12.96
N ALA A 226 6.77 7.46 11.79
CA ALA A 226 6.59 6.76 10.51
C ALA A 226 5.22 6.32 9.92
N SER A 227 4.78 6.86 8.77
CA SER A 227 4.95 8.22 8.23
C SER A 227 3.75 8.61 7.38
N VAL A 228 3.34 9.89 7.42
CA VAL A 228 2.25 10.37 6.57
C VAL A 228 2.43 11.84 6.14
N ASP A 229 2.15 12.10 4.86
CA ASP A 229 1.95 13.44 4.28
C ASP A 229 0.46 13.73 4.03
N GLY A 230 0.02 14.98 4.20
CA GLY A 230 -1.29 15.38 3.71
C GLY A 230 -1.50 16.89 3.54
N GLU A 231 -2.48 17.28 2.74
CA GLU A 231 -2.94 18.67 2.60
C GLU A 231 -4.45 18.77 2.82
N CYS A 232 -4.86 19.54 3.81
CA CYS A 232 -6.26 19.73 4.19
C CYS A 232 -6.97 20.70 3.25
N PHE A 233 -8.19 20.37 2.81
CA PHE A 233 -9.06 21.28 2.06
C PHE A 233 -9.80 22.23 3.03
N TYR A 234 -10.54 23.20 2.47
CA TYR A 234 -11.34 24.13 3.27
C TYR A 234 -12.46 23.40 4.01
N GLY A 235 -12.71 23.78 5.28
CA GLY A 235 -13.83 23.24 6.08
C GLY A 235 -13.80 21.73 6.28
N TRP A 236 -12.60 21.12 6.33
CA TRP A 236 -12.44 19.67 6.43
C TRP A 236 -12.74 19.13 7.83
N LEU A 237 -12.51 19.92 8.88
CA LEU A 237 -12.50 19.42 10.25
C LEU A 237 -13.91 19.42 10.87
N GLU A 238 -14.70 20.44 10.55
CA GLU A 238 -16.02 20.66 11.12
C GLU A 238 -17.01 19.53 10.83
N PRO A 239 -17.10 18.94 9.62
CA PRO A 239 -17.97 17.79 9.36
C PRO A 239 -17.59 16.56 10.19
N LEU A 240 -16.30 16.31 10.41
CA LEU A 240 -15.81 15.18 11.22
C LEU A 240 -16.18 15.38 12.70
N LEU A 241 -15.89 16.55 13.26
CA LEU A 241 -16.16 16.84 14.67
C LEU A 241 -17.66 16.98 14.95
N ALA A 242 -18.44 17.51 14.01
CA ALA A 242 -19.90 17.54 14.11
C ALA A 242 -20.48 16.14 14.16
N ARG A 243 -20.00 15.22 13.30
CA ARG A 243 -20.50 13.85 13.27
C ARG A 243 -20.18 13.08 14.55
N ILE A 244 -19.00 13.28 15.14
CA ILE A 244 -18.64 12.73 16.46
C ILE A 244 -19.49 13.36 17.59
N ALA A 245 -19.83 14.65 17.48
CA ALA A 245 -20.71 15.32 18.46
C ALA A 245 -22.14 14.76 18.43
N GLU A 246 -22.64 14.37 17.25
CA GLU A 246 -23.94 13.70 17.08
C GLU A 246 -23.90 12.23 17.51
N ASN A 247 -22.80 11.52 17.22
CA ASN A 247 -22.61 10.12 17.56
C ASN A 247 -21.17 9.84 18.01
N TYR A 248 -20.93 9.77 19.31
CA TYR A 248 -19.59 9.59 19.88
C TYR A 248 -18.93 8.24 19.55
N THR A 249 -19.71 7.25 19.10
CA THR A 249 -19.21 5.93 18.65
C THR A 249 -18.95 5.86 17.14
N ALA A 250 -19.09 6.98 16.42
CA ALA A 250 -18.70 7.09 15.02
C ALA A 250 -17.19 7.33 14.90
N VAL A 251 -16.56 6.56 14.02
CA VAL A 251 -15.18 6.73 13.57
C VAL A 251 -15.25 7.26 12.14
N VAL A 252 -14.79 8.49 11.94
CA VAL A 252 -15.09 9.26 10.73
C VAL A 252 -13.82 9.62 9.96
N SER A 253 -13.79 9.28 8.66
CA SER A 253 -12.71 9.64 7.73
C SER A 253 -13.13 10.79 6.81
N PRO A 254 -12.19 11.62 6.35
CA PRO A 254 -12.40 12.48 5.19
C PRO A 254 -12.55 11.63 3.91
N ASP A 255 -13.15 12.20 2.87
CA ASP A 255 -12.90 11.75 1.50
C ASP A 255 -11.44 12.08 1.12
N ILE A 256 -10.69 11.07 0.70
CA ILE A 256 -9.24 11.16 0.53
C ILE A 256 -8.91 11.49 -0.93
N ALA A 257 -8.68 12.78 -1.18
CA ALA A 257 -8.25 13.25 -2.49
C ALA A 257 -6.83 12.76 -2.81
N SER A 258 -6.55 12.48 -4.09
CA SER A 258 -5.19 12.15 -4.53
C SER A 258 -4.40 13.42 -4.80
N ILE A 259 -3.18 13.48 -4.26
CA ILE A 259 -2.12 14.39 -4.69
C ILE A 259 -1.15 13.59 -5.56
N ASP A 260 -0.96 13.98 -6.82
CA ASP A 260 -0.07 13.24 -7.73
C ASP A 260 1.40 13.30 -7.27
N MET A 261 2.03 12.14 -7.10
CA MET A 261 3.38 12.01 -6.55
C MET A 261 4.49 12.64 -7.41
N ASN A 262 4.20 12.96 -8.67
CA ASN A 262 5.17 13.46 -9.65
C ASN A 262 5.09 14.98 -9.84
N THR A 263 3.89 15.55 -9.76
CA THR A 263 3.56 16.94 -10.10
C THR A 263 2.94 17.74 -8.96
N PHE A 264 2.53 17.08 -7.87
CA PHE A 264 1.83 17.67 -6.73
C PHE A 264 0.51 18.38 -7.08
N GLU A 265 -0.11 17.97 -8.20
CA GLU A 265 -1.48 18.33 -8.56
C GLU A 265 -2.46 17.74 -7.54
N PHE A 266 -3.36 18.57 -7.03
CA PHE A 266 -4.41 18.15 -6.10
C PHE A 266 -5.69 17.84 -6.88
N ASN A 267 -6.18 16.60 -6.83
CA ASN A 267 -7.45 16.22 -7.43
C ASN A 267 -8.61 16.79 -6.61
N LYS A 268 -9.15 17.92 -7.07
CA LYS A 268 -10.20 18.67 -6.35
C LYS A 268 -11.56 17.95 -6.36
N PRO A 269 -12.38 18.10 -5.31
CA PRO A 269 -13.74 17.57 -5.30
C PRO A 269 -14.60 18.22 -6.40
N SER A 270 -15.59 17.45 -6.87
CA SER A 270 -16.57 17.89 -7.88
C SER A 270 -17.77 18.57 -7.19
N PRO A 271 -18.28 19.72 -7.70
CA PRO A 271 -19.44 20.39 -7.12
C PRO A 271 -20.77 19.67 -7.42
N TYR A 272 -20.76 18.67 -8.32
CA TYR A 272 -21.95 17.87 -8.69
C TYR A 272 -22.07 16.56 -7.90
N GLY A 273 -21.26 16.39 -6.85
CA GLY A 273 -20.96 15.10 -6.26
C GLY A 273 -19.94 14.31 -7.09
N SER A 274 -19.22 13.40 -6.44
CA SER A 274 -18.29 12.46 -7.06
C SER A 274 -18.94 11.08 -7.18
N ASN A 275 -18.40 10.23 -8.07
CA ASN A 275 -18.53 8.78 -7.89
C ASN A 275 -17.67 8.39 -6.68
N HIS A 276 -18.26 8.52 -5.49
CA HIS A 276 -17.59 8.20 -4.23
C HIS A 276 -17.24 6.72 -4.15
N ASN A 277 -16.10 6.45 -3.52
CA ASN A 277 -15.71 5.12 -3.13
C ASN A 277 -15.91 4.93 -1.62
N ARG A 278 -16.15 3.69 -1.22
CA ARG A 278 -16.01 3.23 0.16
C ARG A 278 -14.85 2.24 0.24
N GLY A 279 -14.28 2.11 1.43
CA GLY A 279 -13.23 1.14 1.71
C GLY A 279 -13.79 -0.28 1.79
N ASN A 280 -13.07 -1.22 1.19
CA ASN A 280 -13.33 -2.66 1.29
C ASN A 280 -12.07 -3.44 1.72
N PHE A 281 -12.19 -4.77 1.71
CA PHE A 281 -11.05 -5.68 1.85
C PHE A 281 -11.19 -6.85 0.87
N ASP A 282 -10.06 -7.38 0.41
CA ASP A 282 -10.02 -8.67 -0.29
C ASP A 282 -9.77 -9.83 0.69
N TRP A 283 -9.94 -11.08 0.23
CA TRP A 283 -9.67 -12.27 1.05
C TRP A 283 -8.18 -12.57 1.26
N SER A 284 -7.28 -11.70 0.80
CA SER A 284 -5.87 -11.64 1.21
C SER A 284 -5.64 -10.60 2.33
N LEU A 285 -6.73 -10.00 2.86
CA LEU A 285 -6.75 -8.94 3.87
C LEU A 285 -6.02 -7.66 3.43
N SER A 286 -6.04 -7.37 2.14
CA SER A 286 -5.61 -6.09 1.57
C SER A 286 -6.75 -5.08 1.60
N PHE A 287 -6.46 -3.82 1.95
CA PHE A 287 -7.42 -2.72 1.80
C PHE A 287 -7.62 -2.37 0.32
N GLY A 288 -8.85 -2.01 -0.05
CA GLY A 288 -9.18 -1.52 -1.39
C GLY A 288 -10.30 -0.48 -1.38
N TRP A 289 -10.66 -0.02 -2.58
CA TRP A 289 -11.74 0.94 -2.82
C TRP A 289 -12.77 0.34 -3.78
N GLU A 290 -14.05 0.59 -3.51
CA GLU A 290 -15.16 0.23 -4.40
C GLU A 290 -16.23 1.33 -4.45
N SER A 291 -16.95 1.38 -5.57
CA SER A 291 -18.14 2.23 -5.71
C SER A 291 -19.20 1.90 -4.66
N LEU A 292 -19.96 2.90 -4.22
CA LEU A 292 -21.08 2.68 -3.30
C LEU A 292 -22.14 1.71 -3.88
N PRO A 293 -22.86 0.94 -3.05
CA PRO A 293 -24.04 0.19 -3.47
C PRO A 293 -25.27 1.10 -3.64
N ASP A 294 -26.30 0.61 -4.34
CA ASP A 294 -27.50 1.41 -4.64
C ASP A 294 -28.28 1.84 -3.40
N HIS A 295 -28.40 0.97 -2.38
CA HIS A 295 -29.13 1.31 -1.15
C HIS A 295 -28.44 2.44 -0.38
N GLU A 296 -27.12 2.48 -0.37
CA GLU A 296 -26.35 3.53 0.29
C GLU A 296 -26.42 4.85 -0.48
N ARG A 297 -26.42 4.81 -1.82
CA ARG A 297 -26.76 5.99 -2.65
C ARG A 297 -28.16 6.51 -2.32
N GLN A 298 -29.16 5.63 -2.25
CA GLN A 298 -30.57 6.01 -2.01
C GLN A 298 -30.81 6.53 -0.58
N ARG A 299 -30.01 6.08 0.40
CA ARG A 299 -30.09 6.52 1.81
C ARG A 299 -29.60 7.96 2.00
N ARG A 300 -28.60 8.38 1.21
CA ARG A 300 -27.99 9.71 1.27
C ARG A 300 -28.84 10.70 0.46
N LYS A 301 -29.25 11.81 1.08
CA LYS A 301 -30.09 12.83 0.42
C LYS A 301 -29.28 13.92 -0.27
N ASP A 302 -28.10 14.20 0.27
CA ASP A 302 -27.16 15.23 -0.12
C ASP A 302 -25.76 14.87 0.41
N GLU A 303 -24.75 15.64 0.05
CA GLU A 303 -23.34 15.32 0.35
C GLU A 303 -22.94 15.55 1.81
N THR A 304 -23.81 16.14 2.65
CA THR A 304 -23.58 16.22 4.11
C THR A 304 -23.84 14.89 4.83
N TYR A 305 -24.53 13.94 4.18
CA TYR A 305 -24.81 12.62 4.77
C TYR A 305 -23.54 11.75 4.75
N PRO A 306 -23.16 11.12 5.90
CA PRO A 306 -22.05 10.18 5.96
C PRO A 306 -22.25 9.04 4.96
N ILE A 307 -21.16 8.52 4.42
CA ILE A 307 -21.11 7.24 3.69
C ILE A 307 -20.70 6.16 4.68
N LYS A 308 -21.51 5.11 4.86
CA LYS A 308 -21.12 3.93 5.63
C LYS A 308 -20.10 3.11 4.86
N THR A 309 -18.97 2.81 5.48
CA THR A 309 -17.86 2.10 4.85
C THR A 309 -17.52 0.80 5.59
N PRO A 310 -17.45 -0.36 4.91
CA PRO A 310 -17.02 -1.62 5.53
C PRO A 310 -15.66 -1.50 6.22
N THR A 311 -14.69 -0.91 5.51
CA THR A 311 -13.35 -0.63 6.05
C THR A 311 -12.95 0.82 5.78
N PHE A 312 -11.84 1.26 6.38
CA PHE A 312 -11.23 2.56 6.11
C PHE A 312 -9.73 2.43 5.79
N ALA A 313 -9.16 3.47 5.19
CA ALA A 313 -7.73 3.52 4.86
C ALA A 313 -6.81 3.62 6.09
N GLY A 314 -7.35 3.91 7.29
CA GLY A 314 -6.63 3.93 8.56
C GLY A 314 -5.75 5.14 8.83
N GLY A 315 -5.08 5.70 7.82
CA GLY A 315 -4.14 6.82 8.00
C GLY A 315 -4.79 8.19 8.29
N LEU A 316 -6.07 8.38 7.91
CA LEU A 316 -6.79 9.65 8.07
C LEU A 316 -8.18 9.40 8.65
N PHE A 317 -8.39 9.78 9.92
CA PHE A 317 -9.69 9.72 10.58
C PHE A 317 -9.74 10.63 11.82
N SER A 318 -10.93 10.78 12.39
CA SER A 318 -11.19 11.33 13.72
C SER A 318 -12.07 10.37 14.51
N ILE A 319 -11.84 10.33 15.83
CA ILE A 319 -12.57 9.48 16.78
C ILE A 319 -12.65 10.21 18.13
N SER A 320 -13.72 9.99 18.90
CA SER A 320 -13.74 10.43 20.30
C SER A 320 -12.62 9.73 21.08
N LYS A 321 -11.81 10.48 21.84
CA LYS A 321 -10.73 9.91 22.67
C LYS A 321 -11.26 8.84 23.63
N GLU A 322 -12.36 9.14 24.32
CA GLU A 322 -13.01 8.20 25.24
C GLU A 322 -13.47 6.93 24.52
N TYR A 323 -14.02 7.07 23.30
CA TYR A 323 -14.43 5.92 22.51
C TYR A 323 -13.23 5.10 22.00
N PHE A 324 -12.13 5.75 21.60
CA PHE A 324 -10.88 5.09 21.21
C PHE A 324 -10.27 4.26 22.35
N GLU A 325 -10.27 4.79 23.57
CA GLU A 325 -9.85 4.06 24.77
C GLU A 325 -10.83 2.93 25.10
N TYR A 326 -12.14 3.20 25.11
CA TYR A 326 -13.20 2.22 25.39
C TYR A 326 -13.21 1.02 24.43
N ILE A 327 -13.03 1.27 23.13
CA ILE A 327 -13.01 0.27 22.05
C ILE A 327 -11.66 -0.48 21.97
N GLY A 328 -10.70 -0.16 22.84
CA GLY A 328 -9.43 -0.89 22.98
C GLY A 328 -8.33 -0.46 22.01
N THR A 329 -8.20 0.85 21.75
CA THR A 329 -7.06 1.52 21.09
C THR A 329 -6.61 0.82 19.80
N TYR A 330 -5.32 0.56 19.60
CA TYR A 330 -4.80 -0.43 18.65
C TYR A 330 -4.40 -1.73 19.39
N ASP A 331 -4.10 -2.78 18.63
CA ASP A 331 -3.42 -3.97 19.14
C ASP A 331 -1.93 -3.67 19.31
N GLU A 332 -1.49 -3.50 20.56
CA GLU A 332 -0.13 -3.10 20.97
C GLU A 332 0.99 -4.01 20.41
N GLU A 333 0.65 -5.24 20.03
CA GLU A 333 1.57 -6.27 19.53
C GLU A 333 1.62 -6.34 17.99
N MET A 334 0.90 -5.47 17.27
CA MET A 334 1.11 -5.26 15.84
C MET A 334 2.38 -4.45 15.61
N GLU A 335 3.17 -4.85 14.62
CA GLU A 335 4.50 -4.28 14.38
C GLU A 335 4.54 -3.49 13.07
N ILE A 336 5.28 -2.38 13.08
CA ILE A 336 5.61 -1.52 11.93
C ILE A 336 4.38 -0.94 11.21
N TRP A 337 3.74 -1.71 10.33
CA TRP A 337 2.65 -1.25 9.48
C TRP A 337 1.90 -2.44 8.86
N GLY A 338 0.60 -2.27 8.65
CA GLY A 338 -0.24 -3.13 7.83
C GLY A 338 -1.19 -3.99 8.63
N GLY A 339 -2.47 -3.91 8.31
CA GLY A 339 -3.56 -4.70 8.90
C GLY A 339 -4.27 -4.01 10.07
N GLU A 340 -3.67 -3.00 10.71
CA GLU A 340 -4.27 -2.27 11.83
C GLU A 340 -5.57 -1.54 11.43
N ASN A 341 -5.64 -1.05 10.19
CA ASN A 341 -6.83 -0.43 9.63
C ASN A 341 -7.98 -1.44 9.43
N ILE A 342 -7.68 -2.67 8.99
CA ILE A 342 -8.67 -3.74 8.83
C ILE A 342 -9.13 -4.27 10.19
N GLU A 343 -8.20 -4.47 11.14
CA GLU A 343 -8.51 -4.85 12.54
C GLU A 343 -9.47 -3.86 13.20
N MET A 344 -9.15 -2.57 13.10
CA MET A 344 -9.97 -1.52 13.68
C MET A 344 -11.32 -1.40 12.97
N SER A 345 -11.38 -1.62 11.65
CA SER A 345 -12.65 -1.63 10.90
C SER A 345 -13.59 -2.73 11.40
N PHE A 346 -13.10 -3.97 11.47
CA PHE A 346 -13.87 -5.12 11.95
C PHE A 346 -14.32 -4.93 13.40
N ARG A 347 -13.39 -4.53 14.28
CA ARG A 347 -13.65 -4.26 15.70
C ARG A 347 -14.69 -3.15 15.91
N VAL A 348 -14.55 -2.00 15.24
CA VAL A 348 -15.50 -0.88 15.38
C VAL A 348 -16.91 -1.34 15.02
N TRP A 349 -17.10 -2.02 13.89
CA TRP A 349 -18.41 -2.50 13.49
C TRP A 349 -18.96 -3.62 14.38
N GLN A 350 -18.16 -4.67 14.64
CA GLN A 350 -18.60 -5.82 15.44
C GLN A 350 -18.93 -5.42 16.88
N CYS A 351 -18.24 -4.44 17.45
CA CYS A 351 -18.45 -3.96 18.83
C CYS A 351 -19.44 -2.78 18.95
N GLY A 352 -20.23 -2.50 17.91
CA GLY A 352 -21.39 -1.59 17.97
C GLY A 352 -21.14 -0.12 17.59
N GLY A 353 -19.95 0.21 17.09
CA GLY A 353 -19.64 1.52 16.51
C GLY A 353 -20.13 1.68 15.07
N GLN A 354 -19.73 2.78 14.45
CA GLN A 354 -19.98 3.06 13.03
C GLN A 354 -18.69 3.56 12.38
N LEU A 355 -18.39 3.09 11.17
CA LEU A 355 -17.26 3.55 10.36
C LEU A 355 -17.80 4.30 9.14
N GLU A 356 -17.43 5.57 9.01
CA GLU A 356 -18.07 6.48 8.06
C GLU A 356 -17.05 7.37 7.33
N ILE A 357 -17.32 7.70 6.08
CA ILE A 357 -16.61 8.72 5.29
C ILE A 357 -17.51 9.95 5.20
N MET A 358 -16.97 11.15 5.41
CA MET A 358 -17.69 12.42 5.35
C MET A 358 -17.30 13.20 4.08
N PRO A 359 -18.10 13.22 3.00
CA PRO A 359 -17.68 13.82 1.71
C PRO A 359 -17.43 15.33 1.74
N CYS A 360 -18.09 16.06 2.64
CA CYS A 360 -17.79 17.47 2.88
C CYS A 360 -16.40 17.70 3.52
N SER A 361 -15.81 16.66 4.13
CA SER A 361 -14.45 16.68 4.66
C SER A 361 -13.49 16.11 3.60
N VAL A 362 -12.63 16.95 3.03
CA VAL A 362 -11.67 16.52 2.00
C VAL A 362 -10.24 16.76 2.49
N VAL A 363 -9.41 15.72 2.42
CA VAL A 363 -7.97 15.82 2.69
C VAL A 363 -7.20 15.12 1.58
N GLY A 364 -6.25 15.83 0.98
CA GLY A 364 -5.36 15.28 -0.04
C GLY A 364 -4.22 14.47 0.57
N HIS A 365 -3.92 13.33 -0.04
CA HIS A 365 -2.84 12.43 0.35
C HIS A 365 -1.92 12.11 -0.84
N VAL A 366 -0.61 12.07 -0.63
CA VAL A 366 0.37 11.68 -1.65
C VAL A 366 0.46 10.16 -1.73
N PHE A 367 -0.36 9.55 -2.58
CA PHE A 367 -0.34 8.10 -2.78
C PHE A 367 0.99 7.65 -3.42
N ARG A 368 1.74 6.78 -2.74
CA ARG A 368 3.04 6.25 -3.19
C ARG A 368 2.84 4.85 -3.80
N SER A 369 3.57 4.54 -4.86
CA SER A 369 3.48 3.22 -5.54
C SER A 369 4.25 2.09 -4.85
N LYS A 370 5.13 2.44 -3.90
CA LYS A 370 5.91 1.54 -3.05
C LYS A 370 6.00 2.15 -1.66
N SER A 371 6.08 1.29 -0.63
CA SER A 371 6.36 1.73 0.73
C SER A 371 7.78 2.32 0.81
N PRO A 372 7.98 3.50 1.43
CA PRO A 372 9.31 4.05 1.70
C PRO A 372 9.98 3.37 2.91
N HIS A 373 9.24 2.55 3.67
CA HIS A 373 9.72 1.95 4.92
C HIS A 373 10.57 0.71 4.63
N SER A 374 11.75 0.65 5.22
CA SER A 374 12.50 -0.59 5.32
C SER A 374 11.82 -1.51 6.34
N PHE A 375 11.52 -2.75 5.97
CA PHE A 375 10.95 -3.77 6.87
C PHE A 375 12.09 -4.62 7.46
N PRO A 376 12.56 -4.39 8.71
CA PRO A 376 13.79 -5.01 9.20
C PRO A 376 13.65 -6.53 9.42
N LYS A 377 12.41 -6.99 9.61
CA LYS A 377 12.01 -8.40 9.73
C LYS A 377 11.37 -8.94 8.43
N GLY A 378 11.45 -8.20 7.33
CA GLY A 378 10.79 -8.51 6.05
C GLY A 378 9.26 -8.32 6.07
N THR A 379 8.61 -8.63 4.95
CA THR A 379 7.16 -8.49 4.74
C THR A 379 6.31 -9.42 5.60
N GLN A 380 6.92 -10.44 6.23
CA GLN A 380 6.23 -11.35 7.16
C GLN A 380 5.59 -10.64 8.36
N VAL A 381 6.03 -9.41 8.68
CA VAL A 381 5.38 -8.54 9.69
C VAL A 381 3.92 -8.26 9.32
N ILE A 382 3.63 -7.93 8.05
CA ILE A 382 2.27 -7.65 7.58
C ILE A 382 1.41 -8.92 7.71
N ALA A 383 1.93 -10.06 7.27
CA ALA A 383 1.24 -11.35 7.42
C ALA A 383 1.00 -11.71 8.89
N ARG A 384 1.93 -11.41 9.80
CA ARG A 384 1.76 -11.59 11.25
C ARG A 384 0.62 -10.72 11.79
N ASN A 385 0.59 -9.42 11.47
CA ASN A 385 -0.48 -8.52 11.88
C ASN A 385 -1.85 -8.98 11.33
N GLN A 386 -1.91 -9.40 10.07
CA GLN A 386 -3.11 -9.98 9.45
C GLN A 386 -3.56 -11.29 10.12
N VAL A 387 -2.64 -12.18 10.54
CA VAL A 387 -3.02 -13.37 11.33
C VAL A 387 -3.62 -12.96 12.68
N ARG A 388 -3.04 -11.96 13.36
CA ARG A 388 -3.57 -11.47 14.66
C ARG A 388 -5.00 -10.97 14.54
N LEU A 389 -5.31 -10.16 13.52
CA LEU A 389 -6.68 -9.67 13.31
C LEU A 389 -7.64 -10.79 12.88
N ALA A 390 -7.18 -11.73 12.04
CA ALA A 390 -8.00 -12.85 11.57
C ALA A 390 -8.40 -13.79 12.71
N GLU A 391 -7.46 -14.15 13.59
CA GLU A 391 -7.71 -15.00 14.76
C GLU A 391 -8.73 -14.39 15.74
N VAL A 392 -8.71 -13.06 15.92
CA VAL A 392 -9.61 -12.37 16.87
C VAL A 392 -10.99 -12.10 16.24
N TRP A 393 -11.04 -11.61 15.00
CA TRP A 393 -12.25 -10.96 14.46
C TRP A 393 -13.01 -11.78 13.43
N MET A 394 -12.35 -12.64 12.65
CA MET A 394 -12.94 -13.31 11.47
C MET A 394 -13.61 -14.66 11.77
N ASP A 395 -13.55 -15.16 13.00
CA ASP A 395 -14.16 -16.42 13.43
C ASP A 395 -13.77 -17.59 12.48
N GLU A 396 -14.71 -18.30 11.84
CA GLU A 396 -14.41 -19.39 10.89
C GLU A 396 -13.88 -18.91 9.52
N TYR A 397 -14.11 -17.65 9.15
CA TYR A 397 -13.76 -17.12 7.83
C TYR A 397 -12.26 -16.86 7.65
N LYS A 398 -11.48 -16.92 8.73
CA LYS A 398 -10.00 -16.83 8.69
C LYS A 398 -9.35 -17.93 7.84
N GLU A 399 -10.00 -19.10 7.72
CA GLU A 399 -9.50 -20.21 6.89
C GLU A 399 -9.48 -19.84 5.39
N ILE A 400 -10.38 -18.95 4.95
CA ILE A 400 -10.39 -18.42 3.57
C ILE A 400 -9.11 -17.61 3.32
N PHE A 401 -8.67 -16.82 4.29
CA PHE A 401 -7.43 -16.03 4.25
C PHE A 401 -6.18 -16.94 4.33
N TYR A 402 -6.13 -17.88 5.27
CA TYR A 402 -4.99 -18.78 5.42
C TYR A 402 -4.74 -19.64 4.18
N ARG A 403 -5.80 -20.06 3.47
CA ARG A 403 -5.68 -20.80 2.22
C ARG A 403 -5.08 -19.97 1.06
N ARG A 404 -5.23 -18.64 1.11
CA ARG A 404 -4.72 -17.69 0.09
C ARG A 404 -3.33 -17.16 0.41
N ASN A 405 -2.97 -17.08 1.69
CA ASN A 405 -1.69 -16.58 2.17
C ASN A 405 -0.92 -17.68 2.91
N THR A 406 0.05 -18.29 2.22
CA THR A 406 0.85 -19.40 2.74
C THR A 406 1.77 -19.00 3.90
N ASP A 407 2.26 -17.75 3.94
CA ASP A 407 2.99 -17.22 5.10
C ASP A 407 2.07 -17.11 6.32
N ALA A 408 0.82 -16.66 6.14
CA ALA A 408 -0.16 -16.61 7.22
C ALA A 408 -0.49 -18.02 7.76
N ALA A 409 -0.78 -18.99 6.88
CA ALA A 409 -1.00 -20.38 7.29
C ALA A 409 0.20 -20.98 8.04
N LYS A 410 1.43 -20.66 7.62
CA LYS A 410 2.66 -21.06 8.30
C LYS A 410 2.78 -20.43 9.69
N ILE A 411 2.48 -19.13 9.82
CA ILE A 411 2.48 -18.41 11.11
C ILE A 411 1.47 -19.03 12.09
N VAL A 412 0.28 -19.39 11.61
CA VAL A 412 -0.75 -20.10 12.41
C VAL A 412 -0.26 -21.48 12.85
N LYS A 413 0.25 -22.30 11.92
CA LYS A 413 0.80 -23.64 12.19
C LYS A 413 1.96 -23.60 13.20
N GLN A 414 2.75 -22.52 13.20
CA GLN A 414 3.86 -22.30 14.12
C GLN A 414 3.47 -21.54 15.39
N LYS A 415 2.22 -21.04 15.49
CA LYS A 415 1.72 -20.15 16.57
C LYS A 415 2.63 -18.92 16.83
N SER A 416 3.27 -18.40 15.79
CA SER A 416 4.25 -17.30 15.88
C SER A 416 3.63 -15.89 15.85
N PHE A 417 2.29 -15.79 15.87
CA PHE A 417 1.57 -14.51 15.90
C PHE A 417 1.54 -13.80 17.26
N GLY A 418 2.00 -14.46 18.33
CA GLY A 418 2.06 -13.92 19.69
C GLY A 418 0.73 -14.03 20.46
N ASP A 419 0.67 -13.47 21.67
CA ASP A 419 -0.54 -13.57 22.51
C ASP A 419 -1.67 -12.66 22.01
N LEU A 420 -2.90 -13.15 22.13
CA LEU A 420 -4.15 -12.47 21.75
C LEU A 420 -5.11 -12.31 22.94
N SER A 421 -4.72 -12.73 24.16
CA SER A 421 -5.56 -12.70 25.36
C SER A 421 -6.23 -11.35 25.62
N LYS A 422 -5.47 -10.25 25.55
CA LYS A 422 -5.96 -8.87 25.64
C LYS A 422 -7.06 -8.57 24.62
N ARG A 423 -6.88 -8.99 23.36
CA ARG A 423 -7.82 -8.71 22.25
C ARG A 423 -9.11 -9.52 22.38
N PHE A 424 -9.01 -10.80 22.74
CA PHE A 424 -10.19 -11.61 23.08
C PHE A 424 -10.93 -11.06 24.31
N ALA A 425 -10.23 -10.61 25.35
CA ALA A 425 -10.85 -9.98 26.52
C ALA A 425 -11.66 -8.72 26.14
N ILE A 426 -11.18 -7.91 25.18
CA ILE A 426 -11.95 -6.78 24.62
C ILE A 426 -13.18 -7.29 23.85
N LYS A 427 -13.03 -8.25 22.93
CA LYS A 427 -14.15 -8.84 22.14
C LYS A 427 -15.26 -9.39 23.05
N HIS A 428 -14.89 -10.06 24.15
CA HIS A 428 -15.83 -10.58 25.14
C HIS A 428 -16.46 -9.49 26.03
N ARG A 429 -15.65 -8.57 26.58
CA ARG A 429 -16.13 -7.47 27.45
C ARG A 429 -17.17 -6.60 26.75
N LEU A 430 -16.95 -6.32 25.47
CA LEU A 430 -17.83 -5.47 24.65
C LEU A 430 -18.96 -6.24 23.96
N GLN A 431 -19.08 -7.56 24.19
CA GLN A 431 -20.11 -8.43 23.62
C GLN A 431 -20.23 -8.31 22.09
N CYS A 432 -19.08 -8.21 21.41
CA CYS A 432 -19.04 -7.93 19.98
C CYS A 432 -19.67 -9.06 19.14
N LYS A 433 -20.29 -8.70 18.03
CA LYS A 433 -20.91 -9.62 17.08
C LYS A 433 -19.87 -10.46 16.35
N ASN A 434 -20.28 -11.61 15.83
CA ASN A 434 -19.43 -12.49 15.02
C ASN A 434 -19.22 -11.95 13.59
N PHE A 435 -18.31 -12.55 12.85
CA PHE A 435 -17.98 -12.12 11.50
C PHE A 435 -19.11 -12.39 10.50
N THR A 436 -19.90 -13.46 10.71
CA THR A 436 -21.13 -13.71 9.94
C THR A 436 -22.10 -12.52 10.02
N TRP A 437 -22.27 -11.93 11.20
CA TRP A 437 -23.09 -10.72 11.37
C TRP A 437 -22.48 -9.55 10.60
N TYR A 438 -21.16 -9.34 10.67
CA TYR A 438 -20.47 -8.28 9.94
C TYR A 438 -20.69 -8.40 8.42
N LEU A 439 -20.46 -9.57 7.84
CA LEU A 439 -20.70 -9.85 6.42
C LEU A 439 -22.18 -9.59 6.05
N ASN A 440 -23.13 -10.11 6.83
CA ASN A 440 -24.57 -9.98 6.51
C ASN A 440 -25.15 -8.57 6.71
N ASN A 441 -24.58 -7.73 7.59
CA ASN A 441 -25.19 -6.45 8.00
C ASN A 441 -24.39 -5.22 7.55
N ILE A 442 -23.07 -5.35 7.38
CA ILE A 442 -22.16 -4.24 7.07
C ILE A 442 -21.67 -4.31 5.63
N TYR A 443 -21.35 -5.51 5.13
CA TYR A 443 -20.82 -5.69 3.78
C TYR A 443 -21.46 -6.87 3.01
N PRO A 444 -22.80 -6.88 2.83
CA PRO A 444 -23.50 -7.98 2.16
C PRO A 444 -23.23 -8.04 0.65
N GLU A 445 -22.56 -7.05 0.07
CA GLU A 445 -22.15 -7.06 -1.34
C GLU A 445 -20.86 -7.85 -1.59
N VAL A 446 -20.12 -8.24 -0.54
CA VAL A 446 -18.88 -9.01 -0.69
C VAL A 446 -19.21 -10.43 -1.12
N TYR A 447 -18.49 -10.92 -2.13
CA TYR A 447 -18.50 -12.35 -2.39
C TYR A 447 -17.72 -13.06 -1.28
N VAL A 448 -18.34 -14.09 -0.70
CA VAL A 448 -17.74 -14.94 0.32
C VAL A 448 -17.37 -16.28 -0.33
N PRO A 449 -16.08 -16.62 -0.47
CA PRO A 449 -15.65 -17.95 -0.91
C PRO A 449 -16.16 -19.05 0.01
N ASP A 450 -16.26 -20.26 -0.53
CA ASP A 450 -16.64 -21.42 0.26
C ASP A 450 -15.64 -21.63 1.42
N LEU A 451 -16.16 -21.65 2.66
CA LEU A 451 -15.39 -21.98 3.87
C LEU A 451 -14.69 -23.33 3.69
N ASN A 452 -15.39 -24.29 3.11
CA ASN A 452 -14.87 -25.60 2.72
C ASN A 452 -15.22 -25.83 1.23
N PRO A 453 -14.36 -25.43 0.27
CA PRO A 453 -14.59 -25.66 -1.14
C PRO A 453 -14.53 -27.16 -1.42
N VAL A 454 -15.16 -27.60 -2.52
CA VAL A 454 -15.23 -29.02 -2.86
C VAL A 454 -13.82 -29.61 -3.05
N ILE A 455 -12.97 -28.88 -3.78
CA ILE A 455 -11.53 -29.13 -3.90
C ILE A 455 -10.82 -27.76 -4.00
N SER A 456 -9.60 -27.64 -3.48
CA SER A 456 -8.72 -26.47 -3.69
C SER A 456 -7.26 -26.88 -3.78
N GLY A 457 -6.48 -26.24 -4.65
CA GLY A 457 -5.06 -26.54 -4.85
C GLY A 457 -4.63 -26.25 -6.29
N TYR A 458 -3.96 -27.19 -6.95
CA TYR A 458 -3.49 -27.06 -8.33
C TYR A 458 -4.14 -28.09 -9.28
N ILE A 459 -4.22 -27.73 -10.56
CA ILE A 459 -4.79 -28.57 -11.62
C ILE A 459 -3.65 -29.05 -12.52
N LYS A 460 -3.29 -30.33 -12.43
CA LYS A 460 -2.17 -30.95 -13.16
C LYS A 460 -2.67 -31.75 -14.36
N SER A 461 -2.03 -31.62 -15.52
CA SER A 461 -2.32 -32.48 -16.68
C SER A 461 -1.76 -33.90 -16.49
N PHE A 462 -2.42 -34.91 -17.06
CA PHE A 462 -1.92 -36.28 -17.06
C PHE A 462 -0.91 -36.53 -18.18
N GLY A 463 -1.19 -36.02 -19.39
CA GLY A 463 -0.35 -36.22 -20.58
C GLY A 463 0.92 -35.38 -20.61
N GLN A 464 1.01 -34.34 -19.78
CA GLN A 464 2.22 -33.54 -19.57
C GLN A 464 2.41 -33.29 -18.07
N SER A 465 3.63 -33.31 -17.56
CA SER A 465 3.92 -33.02 -16.14
C SER A 465 3.89 -31.51 -15.81
N LEU A 466 2.90 -30.81 -16.35
CA LEU A 466 2.67 -29.37 -16.19
C LEU A 466 1.33 -29.13 -15.50
N CYS A 467 1.22 -27.99 -14.85
CA CYS A 467 0.04 -27.50 -14.18
C CYS A 467 -0.59 -26.34 -14.95
N LEU A 468 -1.90 -26.20 -14.83
CA LEU A 468 -2.62 -25.01 -15.24
C LEU A 468 -2.10 -23.82 -14.43
N ASP A 469 -1.76 -22.73 -15.11
CA ASP A 469 -1.15 -21.56 -14.52
C ASP A 469 -1.76 -20.31 -15.16
N VAL A 470 -2.10 -19.30 -14.36
CA VAL A 470 -2.74 -18.08 -14.88
C VAL A 470 -1.78 -17.20 -15.66
N GLY A 471 -0.47 -17.38 -15.50
CA GLY A 471 0.57 -16.57 -16.12
C GLY A 471 0.74 -15.19 -15.48
N GLU A 472 1.80 -14.48 -15.88
CA GLU A 472 2.13 -13.18 -15.28
C GLU A 472 1.07 -12.09 -15.58
N ASN A 473 0.69 -11.38 -14.51
CA ASN A 473 -0.22 -10.23 -14.57
C ASN A 473 -1.55 -10.55 -15.28
N ASN A 474 -2.14 -11.73 -15.05
CA ASN A 474 -3.46 -12.09 -15.56
C ASN A 474 -4.56 -11.51 -14.66
N GLN A 475 -5.05 -10.34 -15.05
CA GLN A 475 -6.10 -9.59 -14.35
C GLN A 475 -7.52 -9.90 -14.90
N GLY A 476 -7.65 -10.97 -15.69
CA GLY A 476 -8.80 -11.31 -16.52
C GLY A 476 -8.58 -10.97 -18.00
N GLY A 477 -9.22 -11.72 -18.89
CA GLY A 477 -9.20 -11.53 -20.35
C GLY A 477 -8.00 -12.10 -21.10
N LYS A 478 -6.94 -12.54 -20.40
CA LYS A 478 -5.80 -13.25 -21.01
C LYS A 478 -6.03 -14.77 -21.01
N PRO A 479 -5.47 -15.50 -21.99
CA PRO A 479 -5.42 -16.97 -21.94
C PRO A 479 -4.56 -17.44 -20.77
N LEU A 480 -4.81 -18.67 -20.31
CA LEU A 480 -3.95 -19.35 -19.34
C LEU A 480 -2.73 -19.97 -20.04
N ILE A 481 -1.75 -20.44 -19.26
CA ILE A 481 -0.59 -21.19 -19.76
C ILE A 481 -0.49 -22.54 -19.05
N LEU A 482 0.42 -23.39 -19.53
CA LEU A 482 0.92 -24.55 -18.82
C LEU A 482 2.30 -24.24 -18.26
N TYR A 483 2.52 -24.50 -16.98
CA TYR A 483 3.80 -24.25 -16.32
C TYR A 483 4.23 -25.41 -15.43
N THR A 484 5.50 -25.44 -15.03
CA THR A 484 6.02 -26.47 -14.12
C THR A 484 5.24 -26.43 -12.80
N CYS A 485 4.66 -27.55 -12.40
CA CYS A 485 3.95 -27.68 -11.12
C CYS A 485 4.90 -27.37 -9.96
N HIS A 486 4.65 -26.29 -9.22
CA HIS A 486 5.53 -25.86 -8.12
C HIS A 486 4.91 -26.00 -6.73
N GLY A 487 3.60 -26.25 -6.61
CA GLY A 487 2.92 -26.52 -5.32
C GLY A 487 2.89 -25.34 -4.34
N LEU A 488 3.17 -24.11 -4.81
CA LEU A 488 3.24 -22.91 -3.97
C LEU A 488 1.91 -22.13 -3.92
N GLY A 489 0.83 -22.69 -4.48
CA GLY A 489 -0.39 -21.94 -4.75
C GLY A 489 -0.13 -20.79 -5.74
N GLY A 490 -0.46 -19.55 -5.35
CA GLY A 490 -0.24 -18.37 -6.18
C GLY A 490 -0.90 -18.49 -7.55
N ASN A 491 -0.12 -18.35 -8.62
CA ASN A 491 -0.61 -18.45 -10.01
C ASN A 491 -1.17 -19.84 -10.39
N GLN A 492 -0.85 -20.89 -9.64
CA GLN A 492 -1.35 -22.26 -9.85
C GLN A 492 -2.51 -22.62 -8.91
N TYR A 493 -2.99 -21.65 -8.13
CA TYR A 493 -4.07 -21.86 -7.18
C TYR A 493 -5.45 -21.78 -7.84
N PHE A 494 -6.26 -22.82 -7.66
CA PHE A 494 -7.66 -22.89 -8.07
C PHE A 494 -8.53 -23.51 -6.96
N GLU A 495 -9.77 -23.05 -6.86
CA GLU A 495 -10.86 -23.66 -6.06
C GLU A 495 -11.94 -24.20 -7.00
N TYR A 496 -12.53 -25.36 -6.67
CA TYR A 496 -13.76 -25.86 -7.28
C TYR A 496 -14.95 -25.57 -6.35
N SER A 497 -15.86 -24.70 -6.78
CA SER A 497 -16.98 -24.21 -5.97
C SER A 497 -18.16 -25.17 -5.95
N ALA A 498 -19.04 -25.01 -4.96
CA ALA A 498 -20.34 -25.69 -4.93
C ALA A 498 -21.24 -25.36 -6.15
N GLN A 499 -20.97 -24.27 -6.88
CA GLN A 499 -21.65 -23.89 -8.12
C GLN A 499 -20.95 -24.43 -9.39
N HIS A 500 -20.02 -25.39 -9.21
CA HIS A 500 -19.27 -26.04 -10.29
C HIS A 500 -18.34 -25.09 -11.07
N GLU A 501 -17.90 -23.98 -10.47
CA GLU A 501 -16.95 -23.07 -11.12
C GLU A 501 -15.52 -23.44 -10.72
N ILE A 502 -14.59 -23.35 -11.67
CA ILE A 502 -13.15 -23.38 -11.39
C ILE A 502 -12.68 -21.94 -11.18
N ARG A 503 -12.45 -21.56 -9.92
CA ARG A 503 -12.14 -20.19 -9.48
C ARG A 503 -10.64 -20.02 -9.24
N HIS A 504 -10.06 -18.96 -9.80
CA HIS A 504 -8.79 -18.41 -9.36
C HIS A 504 -9.07 -17.10 -8.61
N ASN A 505 -8.99 -17.13 -7.28
CA ASN A 505 -9.49 -16.08 -6.41
C ASN A 505 -8.50 -15.65 -5.31
N ILE A 506 -7.25 -15.40 -5.74
CA ILE A 506 -6.18 -14.81 -4.92
C ILE A 506 -6.29 -13.27 -4.88
N GLN A 507 -6.18 -12.60 -6.03
CA GLN A 507 -6.21 -11.13 -6.14
C GLN A 507 -7.57 -10.58 -6.61
N LYS A 508 -8.30 -11.36 -7.42
CA LYS A 508 -9.60 -11.04 -7.98
C LYS A 508 -10.40 -12.32 -8.11
N GLU A 509 -11.72 -12.23 -7.99
CA GLU A 509 -12.64 -13.34 -8.27
C GLU A 509 -12.70 -13.61 -9.78
N LEU A 510 -11.76 -14.43 -10.26
CA LEU A 510 -11.75 -14.88 -11.63
C LEU A 510 -12.22 -16.33 -11.72
N CYS A 511 -13.01 -16.63 -12.74
CA CYS A 511 -13.54 -17.94 -13.06
C CYS A 511 -12.99 -18.37 -14.42
N LEU A 512 -12.63 -19.65 -14.52
CA LEU A 512 -12.27 -20.30 -15.77
C LEU A 512 -13.47 -20.24 -16.71
N HIS A 513 -13.28 -19.63 -17.88
CA HIS A 513 -14.36 -19.28 -18.80
C HIS A 513 -14.12 -19.96 -20.15
N ALA A 514 -15.03 -20.87 -20.48
CA ALA A 514 -15.11 -21.57 -21.74
C ALA A 514 -15.31 -20.59 -22.90
N ALA A 515 -14.61 -20.84 -24.01
CA ALA A 515 -14.76 -20.10 -25.25
C ALA A 515 -14.50 -21.05 -26.43
N GLN A 516 -14.92 -20.66 -27.63
CA GLN A 516 -14.75 -21.44 -28.88
C GLN A 516 -13.30 -21.38 -29.41
N GLY A 517 -12.31 -21.56 -28.51
CA GLY A 517 -10.88 -21.38 -28.76
C GLY A 517 -10.08 -21.53 -27.46
N LEU A 518 -9.22 -20.55 -27.17
CA LEU A 518 -8.44 -20.53 -25.92
C LEU A 518 -9.32 -20.25 -24.70
N VAL A 519 -9.08 -20.99 -23.62
CA VAL A 519 -9.77 -20.77 -22.34
C VAL A 519 -9.14 -19.58 -21.62
N GLN A 520 -9.99 -18.75 -21.02
CA GLN A 520 -9.61 -17.49 -20.38
C GLN A 520 -10.04 -17.48 -18.91
N LEU A 521 -9.42 -16.60 -18.12
CA LEU A 521 -10.01 -16.15 -16.86
C LEU A 521 -10.88 -14.92 -17.14
N LYS A 522 -12.11 -14.90 -16.61
CA LYS A 522 -12.98 -13.70 -16.59
C LYS A 522 -13.53 -13.51 -15.17
N ALA A 523 -14.01 -12.30 -14.85
CA ALA A 523 -14.69 -12.06 -13.57
C ALA A 523 -15.82 -13.08 -13.37
N CYS A 524 -15.90 -13.66 -12.17
CA CYS A 524 -16.98 -14.59 -11.84
C CYS A 524 -18.34 -13.90 -11.92
N THR A 525 -19.29 -14.57 -12.57
CA THR A 525 -20.67 -14.11 -12.74
C THR A 525 -21.50 -14.40 -11.49
N TYR A 526 -21.23 -15.54 -10.83
CA TYR A 526 -21.73 -15.79 -9.48
C TYR A 526 -20.91 -15.02 -8.45
N LYS A 527 -21.61 -14.23 -7.63
CA LYS A 527 -21.09 -13.47 -6.48
C LYS A 527 -21.95 -13.66 -5.22
N GLY A 528 -22.74 -14.73 -5.17
CA GLY A 528 -23.76 -14.94 -4.15
C GLY A 528 -25.09 -14.22 -4.44
N HIS A 529 -26.00 -14.28 -3.47
CA HIS A 529 -27.35 -13.70 -3.55
C HIS A 529 -28.09 -14.05 -4.86
N LYS A 530 -28.62 -13.03 -5.58
CA LYS A 530 -29.48 -13.18 -6.77
C LYS A 530 -28.70 -13.46 -8.07
N THR A 531 -27.38 -13.60 -7.99
CA THR A 531 -26.54 -13.91 -9.16
C THR A 531 -26.49 -15.41 -9.43
N VAL A 532 -26.16 -15.80 -10.66
CA VAL A 532 -26.10 -17.20 -11.10
C VAL A 532 -24.84 -17.37 -11.94
N ALA A 533 -24.14 -18.49 -11.81
CA ALA A 533 -23.00 -18.82 -12.66
C ALA A 533 -23.48 -19.04 -14.12
N THR A 534 -22.82 -18.40 -15.09
CA THR A 534 -23.17 -18.62 -16.51
C THR A 534 -22.60 -19.95 -17.01
N GLY A 535 -23.22 -20.51 -18.06
CA GLY A 535 -22.86 -21.82 -18.60
C GLY A 535 -21.39 -21.94 -19.03
N GLU A 536 -20.76 -20.85 -19.46
CA GLU A 536 -19.34 -20.81 -19.81
C GLU A 536 -18.40 -20.91 -18.59
N GLN A 537 -18.88 -20.63 -17.38
CA GLN A 537 -18.11 -20.70 -16.13
C GLN A 537 -18.37 -21.97 -15.33
N ILE A 538 -19.33 -22.80 -15.74
CA ILE A 538 -19.64 -24.10 -15.16
C ILE A 538 -18.72 -25.18 -15.76
N TRP A 539 -18.15 -26.02 -14.91
CA TRP A 539 -17.26 -27.12 -15.28
C TRP A 539 -17.59 -28.37 -14.47
N GLU A 540 -17.64 -29.53 -15.11
CA GLU A 540 -17.83 -30.82 -14.47
C GLU A 540 -16.51 -31.60 -14.47
N ILE A 541 -16.10 -32.09 -13.30
CA ILE A 541 -14.97 -33.01 -13.16
C ILE A 541 -15.52 -34.43 -13.35
N GLN A 542 -15.32 -35.01 -14.53
CA GLN A 542 -15.88 -36.32 -14.87
C GLN A 542 -15.04 -37.48 -14.30
N LYS A 543 -15.64 -38.68 -14.21
CA LYS A 543 -15.04 -39.87 -13.57
C LYS A 543 -13.77 -40.38 -14.28
N ASP A 544 -13.61 -40.04 -15.55
CA ASP A 544 -12.45 -40.32 -16.41
C ASP A 544 -11.40 -39.20 -16.39
N GLN A 545 -11.53 -38.24 -15.47
CA GLN A 545 -10.67 -37.07 -15.24
C GLN A 545 -10.74 -35.99 -16.33
N LEU A 546 -11.79 -35.98 -17.16
CA LEU A 546 -12.05 -34.87 -18.07
C LEU A 546 -12.59 -33.65 -17.31
N LEU A 547 -12.11 -32.45 -17.67
CA LEU A 547 -12.73 -31.18 -17.29
C LEU A 547 -13.69 -30.75 -18.41
N TYR A 548 -14.97 -31.02 -18.21
CA TYR A 548 -16.03 -30.84 -19.20
C TYR A 548 -16.77 -29.52 -18.98
N ASN A 549 -17.00 -28.74 -20.04
CA ASN A 549 -17.92 -27.61 -20.02
C ASN A 549 -19.26 -28.02 -20.65
N PRO A 550 -20.37 -28.10 -19.88
CA PRO A 550 -21.66 -28.58 -20.40
C PRO A 550 -22.34 -27.62 -21.37
N PHE A 551 -22.00 -26.33 -21.34
CA PHE A 551 -22.59 -25.32 -22.21
C PHE A 551 -22.10 -25.41 -23.66
N LEU A 552 -20.78 -25.55 -23.87
CA LEU A 552 -20.19 -25.79 -25.18
C LEU A 552 -20.10 -27.29 -25.56
N GLN A 553 -20.34 -28.19 -24.60
CA GLN A 553 -20.21 -29.64 -24.75
C GLN A 553 -18.79 -30.09 -25.15
N MET A 554 -17.77 -29.43 -24.60
CA MET A 554 -16.36 -29.63 -24.93
C MET A 554 -15.50 -29.84 -23.68
N CYS A 555 -14.31 -30.41 -23.85
CA CYS A 555 -13.38 -30.72 -22.77
C CYS A 555 -12.09 -29.90 -22.88
N LEU A 556 -11.51 -29.53 -21.72
CA LEU A 556 -10.25 -28.80 -21.64
C LEU A 556 -9.07 -29.70 -22.05
N THR A 557 -8.24 -29.24 -22.98
CA THR A 557 -6.99 -29.93 -23.37
C THR A 557 -5.75 -29.13 -23.00
N ALA A 558 -4.70 -29.86 -22.62
CA ALA A 558 -3.34 -29.38 -22.43
C ALA A 558 -2.51 -29.39 -23.74
N ASN A 559 -3.15 -29.57 -24.90
CA ASN A 559 -2.47 -29.55 -26.19
C ASN A 559 -2.21 -28.12 -26.68
N GLY A 560 -0.94 -27.81 -27.03
CA GLY A 560 -0.50 -26.47 -27.45
C GLY A 560 0.10 -25.64 -26.31
N GLU A 561 0.40 -24.37 -26.61
CA GLU A 561 0.98 -23.40 -25.64
C GLU A 561 -0.04 -22.90 -24.62
N HIS A 562 -1.31 -22.79 -25.03
CA HIS A 562 -2.41 -22.30 -24.22
C HIS A 562 -3.53 -23.34 -24.12
N PRO A 563 -4.09 -23.60 -22.92
CA PRO A 563 -5.23 -24.49 -22.75
C PRO A 563 -6.43 -24.04 -23.58
N SER A 564 -7.09 -24.99 -24.24
CA SER A 564 -8.19 -24.75 -25.17
C SER A 564 -9.29 -25.80 -25.01
N LEU A 565 -10.45 -25.54 -25.60
CA LEU A 565 -11.56 -26.51 -25.65
C LEU A 565 -11.53 -27.32 -26.94
N VAL A 566 -11.68 -28.64 -26.81
CA VAL A 566 -11.76 -29.61 -27.91
C VAL A 566 -12.89 -30.61 -27.68
N SER A 567 -13.23 -31.40 -28.71
CA SER A 567 -14.16 -32.52 -28.56
C SER A 567 -13.63 -33.53 -27.53
N CYS A 568 -14.49 -33.92 -26.58
CA CYS A 568 -14.14 -34.80 -25.48
C CYS A 568 -13.68 -36.18 -25.97
N ASN A 569 -12.49 -36.60 -25.53
CA ASN A 569 -11.93 -37.92 -25.78
C ASN A 569 -11.37 -38.53 -24.49
N PRO A 570 -12.10 -39.46 -23.83
CA PRO A 570 -11.64 -40.15 -22.62
C PRO A 570 -10.35 -40.98 -22.78
N SER A 571 -9.86 -41.19 -24.01
CA SER A 571 -8.59 -41.87 -24.29
C SER A 571 -7.41 -40.91 -24.41
N ASP A 572 -7.64 -39.60 -24.59
CA ASP A 572 -6.60 -38.59 -24.75
C ASP A 572 -6.01 -38.20 -23.39
N PRO A 573 -4.73 -38.48 -23.09
CA PRO A 573 -4.13 -38.11 -21.82
C PRO A 573 -3.95 -36.59 -21.66
N LEU A 574 -3.96 -35.80 -22.75
CA LEU A 574 -3.88 -34.34 -22.68
C LEU A 574 -5.20 -33.70 -22.22
N GLN A 575 -6.32 -34.43 -22.27
CA GLN A 575 -7.61 -33.96 -21.75
C GLN A 575 -7.88 -34.38 -20.30
N LYS A 576 -6.97 -35.16 -19.69
CA LYS A 576 -7.09 -35.66 -18.32
C LYS A 576 -6.37 -34.74 -17.34
N TRP A 577 -7.07 -34.40 -16.27
CA TRP A 577 -6.60 -33.46 -15.26
C TRP A 577 -6.81 -34.00 -13.86
N ILE A 578 -5.79 -33.86 -13.02
CA ILE A 578 -5.83 -34.18 -11.60
C ILE A 578 -5.89 -32.86 -10.82
N PHE A 579 -6.99 -32.64 -10.11
CA PHE A 579 -7.11 -31.57 -9.13
C PHE A 579 -6.52 -32.07 -7.80
N SER A 580 -5.34 -31.59 -7.43
CA SER A 580 -4.63 -31.99 -6.21
C SER A 580 -4.63 -30.86 -5.20
N GLN A 581 -4.67 -31.19 -3.90
CA GLN A 581 -4.43 -30.22 -2.83
C GLN A 581 -2.93 -29.90 -2.76
N ASN A 582 -2.57 -28.72 -2.22
CA ASN A 582 -1.19 -28.45 -1.80
C ASN A 582 -0.93 -29.18 -0.47
N ASP A 583 0.22 -29.83 -0.33
CA ASP A 583 0.69 -30.50 0.90
C ASP A 583 1.12 -29.50 2.02
#